data_AF-A0A957N780-F1
#
_entry.id   AF-A0A957N780-F1
#
_cell.length_a   1.000
_cell.length_b   1.000
_cell.length_c   1.000
_cell.angle_alpha   90.00
_cell.angle_beta   90.00
_cell.angle_gamma   90.00
#
_symmetry.space_group_name_H-M   'P 1'
#
loop_
_entity.id
_entity.type
_entity.pdbx_description
1 polymer ?
#
loop_
_entity_poly.entity_id
_entity_poly.type
_entity_poly.pdbx_seq_one_letter_code
_entity_poly.pdbx_strand_id
1 'polypeptide(L)'
;DDPIAATYGQGKTHAQGTVVERLLEFQVADDGVTLTETPPIQLTLLPAGVARNWEGIARLQDGDIDGFLLVTDKFPVTQLAFVAR
;
A
#
# COMPACT_ATOMS: atom_id res chain seq x y z
N ASP A 1 7.65 -16.01 7.48
CA ASP A 1 7.71 -15.91 6.00
C ASP A 1 6.62 -14.99 5.48
N ASP A 2 6.93 -14.21 4.45
CA ASP A 2 5.99 -13.29 3.78
C ASP A 2 5.44 -13.97 2.50
N PRO A 3 4.22 -14.54 2.52
CA PRO A 3 3.67 -15.27 1.38
C PRO A 3 3.40 -14.37 0.18
N ILE A 4 3.12 -13.08 0.41
CA ILE A 4 2.90 -12.12 -0.68
C ILE A 4 4.21 -11.89 -1.42
N ALA A 5 5.33 -11.74 -0.71
CA ALA A 5 6.65 -11.58 -1.33
C ALA A 5 7.11 -12.86 -2.04
N ALA A 6 6.74 -14.03 -1.54
CA ALA A 6 7.03 -15.30 -2.23
C ALA A 6 6.33 -15.36 -3.61
N THR A 7 5.10 -14.84 -3.71
CA THR A 7 4.31 -14.85 -4.95
C THR A 7 4.66 -13.70 -5.91
N TYR A 8 4.75 -12.46 -5.40
CA TYR A 8 4.87 -11.25 -6.23
C TYR A 8 6.24 -10.56 -6.15
N GLY A 9 7.17 -11.10 -5.36
CA GLY A 9 8.44 -10.48 -5.07
C GLY A 9 8.35 -9.34 -4.04
N GLN A 10 9.53 -8.85 -3.64
CA GLN A 10 9.66 -7.71 -2.73
C GLN A 10 9.75 -6.39 -3.52
N GLY A 11 9.18 -5.31 -2.97
CA GLY A 11 9.44 -3.96 -3.46
C GLY A 11 10.92 -3.56 -3.29
N LYS A 12 11.40 -2.60 -4.08
CA LYS A 12 12.84 -2.21 -4.11
C LYS A 12 13.45 -1.91 -2.75
N THR A 13 12.72 -1.21 -1.88
CA THR A 13 13.18 -0.83 -0.53
C THR A 13 12.86 -1.89 0.52
N HIS A 14 11.75 -2.63 0.37
CA HIS A 14 11.48 -3.83 1.18
C HIS A 14 12.61 -4.87 1.01
N ALA A 15 13.11 -5.09 -0.21
CA ALA A 15 14.20 -6.03 -0.47
C ALA A 15 15.53 -5.70 0.24
N GLN A 16 15.66 -4.49 0.80
CA GLN A 16 16.87 -4.02 1.50
C GLN A 16 16.77 -4.19 3.02
N GLY A 17 15.65 -4.68 3.54
CA GLY A 17 15.42 -4.84 4.98
C GLY A 17 14.20 -5.70 5.28
N THR A 18 13.67 -5.58 6.50
CA THR A 18 12.49 -6.36 6.94
C THR A 18 11.20 -5.54 6.98
N VAL A 19 11.28 -4.23 6.74
CA VAL A 19 10.12 -3.33 6.80
C VAL A 19 9.35 -3.39 5.49
N VAL A 20 8.02 -3.43 5.59
CA VAL A 20 7.10 -3.56 4.47
C VAL A 20 6.14 -2.38 4.45
N GLU A 21 5.94 -1.78 3.28
CA GLU A 21 4.90 -0.78 3.02
C GLU A 21 4.29 -1.08 1.64
N ARG A 22 3.05 -1.57 1.60
CA ARG A 22 2.36 -1.96 0.36
C ARG A 22 0.85 -1.91 0.51
N LEU A 23 0.13 -1.75 -0.61
CA LEU A 23 -1.32 -1.92 -0.69
C LEU A 23 -1.65 -3.32 -1.22
N LEU A 24 -2.63 -3.96 -0.58
CA LEU A 24 -3.18 -5.26 -0.98
C LEU A 24 -4.67 -5.09 -1.24
N GLU A 25 -5.15 -5.69 -2.32
CA GLU A 25 -6.57 -5.69 -2.63
C GLU A 25 -7.24 -6.88 -1.92
N PHE A 26 -8.32 -6.56 -1.22
CA PHE A 26 -9.22 -7.54 -0.64
C PHE A 26 -10.59 -7.38 -1.26
N GLN A 27 -11.29 -8.49 -1.39
CA GLN A 27 -12.69 -8.54 -1.77
C GLN A 27 -13.53 -8.85 -0.54
N VAL A 28 -14.65 -8.14 -0.40
CA VAL A 28 -15.68 -8.44 0.60
C VAL A 28 -16.82 -9.17 -0.11
N ALA A 29 -17.18 -10.34 0.41
CA ALA A 29 -18.28 -11.17 -0.05
C ALA A 29 -19.10 -11.64 1.15
N ASP A 30 -20.23 -12.32 0.89
CA ASP A 30 -21.15 -12.79 1.95
C ASP A 30 -20.48 -13.74 2.96
N ASP A 31 -19.46 -14.47 2.53
CA ASP A 31 -18.71 -15.45 3.32
C ASP A 31 -17.46 -14.88 4.00
N GLY A 32 -17.12 -13.60 3.75
CA GLY A 32 -16.06 -12.90 4.46
C GLY A 32 -15.22 -11.97 3.60
N VAL A 33 -13.96 -11.82 4.01
CA VAL A 33 -12.98 -10.93 3.36
C VAL A 33 -11.82 -11.78 2.87
N THR A 34 -11.59 -11.77 1.55
CA THR A 34 -10.58 -12.62 0.91
C THR A 34 -9.56 -11.76 0.18
N LEU A 35 -8.27 -12.11 0.30
CA LEU A 35 -7.21 -11.51 -0.51
C LEU A 35 -7.42 -11.88 -1.98
N THR A 36 -7.30 -10.91 -2.88
CA THR A 36 -7.40 -11.16 -4.33
C THR A 36 -6.06 -11.57 -4.93
N GLU A 37 -6.07 -12.00 -6.20
CA GLU A 37 -4.85 -12.28 -6.98
C GLU A 37 -4.26 -11.02 -7.63
N THR A 38 -4.79 -9.83 -7.31
CA THR A 38 -4.25 -8.56 -7.81
C THR A 38 -2.87 -8.32 -7.20
N PRO A 39 -1.82 -8.05 -8.02
CA PRO A 39 -0.49 -7.76 -7.51
C PRO A 39 -0.48 -6.58 -6.52
N PRO A 40 0.37 -6.64 -5.47
CA PRO A 40 0.48 -5.54 -4.51
C PRO A 40 1.04 -4.28 -5.16
N ILE A 41 0.56 -3.12 -4.73
CA ILE A 41 1.24 -1.86 -5.01
C ILE A 41 2.31 -1.67 -3.93
N GLN A 42 3.58 -1.84 -4.30
CA GLN A 42 4.72 -1.68 -3.39
C GLN A 42 5.03 -0.20 -3.22
N LEU A 43 4.97 0.31 -1.99
CA LEU A 43 5.32 1.69 -1.69
C LEU A 43 6.81 1.80 -1.35
N THR A 44 7.40 2.94 -1.70
CA THR A 44 8.81 3.19 -1.36
C THR A 44 8.89 3.68 0.08
N LEU A 45 9.58 2.89 0.91
CA LEU A 45 9.95 3.28 2.27
C LEU A 45 10.68 4.63 2.29
N LEU A 46 10.46 5.39 3.35
CA LEU A 46 11.27 6.57 3.66
C LEU A 46 12.72 6.17 3.97
N PRO A 47 13.66 7.14 3.98
CA PRO A 47 15.04 6.88 4.38
C PRO A 47 15.14 6.14 5.72
N ALA A 48 16.22 5.36 5.88
CA ALA A 48 16.43 4.46 7.01
C ALA A 48 15.38 3.35 7.16
N GLY A 49 14.66 3.00 6.08
CA GLY A 49 13.72 1.87 6.08
C GLY A 49 12.45 2.16 6.87
N VAL A 50 12.03 3.42 6.96
CA VAL A 50 10.86 3.82 7.74
C VAL A 50 9.60 3.72 6.87
N ALA A 51 8.62 2.93 7.31
CA ALA A 51 7.28 2.92 6.73
C ALA A 51 6.43 4.05 7.30
N ARG A 52 5.47 4.54 6.51
CA ARG A 52 4.43 5.46 7.00
C ARG A 52 3.32 4.66 7.69
N ASN A 53 2.74 5.24 8.73
CA ASN A 53 1.57 4.68 9.41
C ASN A 53 0.29 5.19 8.72
N TRP A 54 -0.02 4.68 7.52
CA TRP A 54 -1.23 5.08 6.79
C TRP A 54 -2.49 4.78 7.59
N GLU A 55 -3.39 5.76 7.72
CA GLU A 55 -4.61 5.68 8.54
C GLU A 55 -5.88 5.72 7.68
N GLY A 56 -5.81 6.33 6.50
CA GLY A 56 -6.92 6.39 5.56
C GLY A 56 -6.51 6.05 4.14
N ILE A 57 -7.43 5.41 3.42
CA ILE A 57 -7.33 5.07 2.01
C ILE A 57 -8.70 5.31 1.35
N ALA A 58 -8.70 5.97 0.19
CA ALA A 58 -9.88 6.14 -0.64
C ALA A 58 -9.51 5.92 -2.11
N ARG A 59 -10.38 5.29 -2.89
CA ARG A 59 -10.20 5.19 -4.34
C ARG A 59 -10.56 6.52 -4.99
N LEU A 60 -9.74 6.98 -5.94
CA LEU A 60 -10.01 8.15 -6.77
C LEU A 60 -9.99 7.73 -8.24
N GLN A 61 -11.13 7.89 -8.90
CA GLN A 61 -11.28 7.69 -10.35
C GLN A 61 -12.00 8.88 -10.96
N ASP A 62 -11.32 9.65 -11.80
CA ASP A 62 -11.86 10.83 -12.49
C ASP A 62 -11.07 11.10 -13.79
N GLY A 63 -11.74 11.03 -14.94
CA GLY A 63 -11.08 11.17 -16.25
C GLY A 63 -9.94 10.16 -16.43
N ASP A 64 -8.73 10.67 -16.63
CA ASP A 64 -7.50 9.88 -16.79
C ASP A 64 -6.82 9.51 -15.45
N ILE A 65 -7.41 9.88 -14.31
CA ILE A 65 -6.91 9.56 -12.97
C ILE A 65 -7.56 8.25 -12.51
N ASP A 66 -6.74 7.22 -12.21
CA ASP A 66 -7.15 6.02 -11.48
C ASP A 66 -6.10 5.67 -10.42
N GLY A 67 -6.51 5.59 -9.17
CA GLY A 67 -5.61 5.29 -8.07
C GLY A 67 -6.24 5.45 -6.70
N PHE A 68 -5.39 5.73 -5.72
CA PHE A 68 -5.75 5.81 -4.31
C PHE A 68 -5.23 7.11 -3.69
N LEU A 69 -6.06 7.76 -2.89
CA LEU A 69 -5.65 8.79 -1.95
C LEU A 69 -5.35 8.11 -0.61
N LEU A 70 -4.13 8.31 -0.10
CA LEU A 70 -3.70 7.84 1.21
C LEU A 70 -3.47 9.03 2.14
N VAL A 71 -3.84 8.87 3.41
CA VAL A 71 -3.62 9.89 4.44
C VAL A 71 -3.06 9.29 5.72
N THR A 72 -2.15 10.03 6.35
CA THR A 72 -1.64 9.74 7.69
C THR A 72 -1.40 11.06 8.41
N ASP A 73 -1.80 11.13 9.68
CA ASP A 73 -1.41 12.21 10.56
C ASP A 73 -0.08 11.90 11.25
N LYS A 74 0.90 12.79 11.11
CA LYS A 74 2.20 12.65 11.78
C LYS A 74 2.73 14.02 12.16
N PHE A 75 2.65 14.36 13.44
CA PHE A 75 3.13 15.63 13.95
C PHE A 75 4.49 16.04 13.35
N PRO A 76 4.64 17.26 12.81
CA PRO A 76 3.69 18.38 12.83
C PRO A 76 2.77 18.48 11.60
N VAL A 77 2.71 17.48 10.73
CA VAL A 77 2.03 17.56 9.43
C VAL A 77 1.09 16.38 9.17
N THR A 78 0.00 16.65 8.48
CA THR A 78 -0.77 15.61 7.82
C THR A 78 -0.18 15.37 6.43
N GLN A 79 0.11 14.12 6.10
CA GLN A 79 0.58 13.73 4.77
C GLN A 79 -0.59 13.20 3.94
N LEU A 80 -0.80 13.79 2.78
CA LEU A 80 -1.73 13.31 1.75
C LEU A 80 -0.91 12.85 0.55
N ALA A 81 -1.18 11.65 0.04
CA ALA A 81 -0.50 11.09 -1.13
C ALA A 81 -1.50 10.53 -2.14
N PHE A 82 -1.19 10.68 -3.43
CA PHE A 82 -1.84 9.95 -4.50
C PHE A 82 -0.94 8.80 -4.96
N VAL A 83 -1.53 7.61 -5.09
CA VAL A 83 -0.88 6.40 -5.58
C VAL A 83 -1.64 5.92 -6.81
N ALA A 84 -1.01 6.01 -7.98
CA ALA A 84 -1.60 5.51 -9.22
C ALA A 84 -1.75 3.98 -9.16
N ARG A 85 -2.84 3.47 -9.75
CA ARG A 85 -3.09 2.03 -9.91
C ARG A 85 -2.45 1.48 -11.18
#